data_AF-A0A519W7U1-F1
#
_entry.id   AF-A0A519W7U1-F1
#
_cell.length_a   1.000
_cell.length_b   1.000
_cell.length_c   1.000
_cell.angle_alpha   90.00
_cell.angle_beta   90.00
_cell.angle_gamma   90.00
#
_symmetry.space_group_name_H-M   'P 1'
#
loop_
_entity.id
_entity.type
_entity.pdbx_description
1 polymer ?
#
loop_
_entity_poly.entity_id
_entity_poly.type
_entity_poly.pdbx_seq_one_letter_code
_entity_poly.pdbx_strand_id
1 'polypeptide(L)'
;MKVDVSGNYDEHEMDKKEQLRIWKEKERERELTENSLSENLRTSTLAKIQLNEPIFHISKDDILNANATNSFELLQKIDLKIIELAFKVKPAKLDINGVNDEAIRTLSFPLKAVYFTNEFEGLLSLGDADKEFYYEDNLEKSQRDNYFNELINYYVEMKNQKMISLIEDGKKAKRQKDFDKISDIIEKLEIQNDELRINYIKQNIEQFELK
;
A
#
# COMPACT_ATOMS: atom_id res chain seq x y z
N MET A 1 -18.50 55.72 -42.98
CA MET A 1 -18.19 55.09 -41.67
C MET A 1 -19.36 54.18 -41.30
N LYS A 2 -19.22 52.88 -41.54
CA LYS A 2 -19.99 51.82 -40.88
C LYS A 2 -19.01 50.67 -40.72
N VAL A 3 -18.59 50.47 -39.48
CA VAL A 3 -17.76 49.34 -39.07
C VAL A 3 -18.77 48.26 -38.71
N ASP A 4 -18.83 47.19 -39.50
CA ASP A 4 -19.55 46.00 -39.08
C ASP A 4 -18.53 45.06 -38.42
N VAL A 5 -18.62 45.02 -37.09
CA VAL A 5 -17.89 44.10 -36.23
C VAL A 5 -18.82 42.92 -36.01
N SER A 6 -18.71 41.89 -36.86
CA SER A 6 -19.26 40.56 -36.55
C SER A 6 -18.10 39.60 -36.37
N GLY A 7 -17.38 39.80 -35.27
CA GLY A 7 -16.51 38.79 -34.70
C GLY A 7 -17.30 37.88 -33.76
N ASN A 8 -16.97 36.59 -33.83
CA ASN A 8 -17.22 35.53 -32.86
C ASN A 8 -18.67 35.07 -32.71
N TYR A 9 -18.91 33.78 -32.97
CA TYR A 9 -18.82 32.74 -31.94
C TYR A 9 -18.44 31.42 -32.63
N ASP A 10 -17.17 31.03 -32.54
CA ASP A 10 -16.80 29.62 -32.73
C ASP A 10 -17.28 28.88 -31.47
N GLU A 11 -18.55 28.45 -31.50
CA GLU A 11 -19.03 27.40 -30.61
C GLU A 11 -18.30 26.12 -31.01
N HIS A 12 -17.15 25.88 -30.37
CA HIS A 12 -16.51 24.58 -30.40
C HIS A 12 -17.46 23.57 -29.76
N GLU A 13 -18.22 22.84 -30.58
CA GLU A 13 -18.83 21.57 -30.20
C GLU A 13 -17.73 20.70 -29.58
N MET A 14 -17.72 20.58 -28.25
CA MET A 14 -16.85 19.62 -27.58
C MET A 14 -17.19 18.23 -28.11
N ASP A 15 -16.19 17.54 -28.66
CA ASP A 15 -16.30 16.16 -29.14
C ASP A 15 -16.96 15.29 -28.05
N LYS A 16 -17.87 14.39 -28.43
CA LYS A 16 -18.61 13.52 -27.51
C LYS A 16 -17.67 12.70 -26.61
N LYS A 17 -16.46 12.38 -27.11
CA LYS A 17 -15.42 11.71 -26.31
C LYS A 17 -14.89 12.59 -25.18
N GLU A 18 -14.72 13.88 -25.44
CA GLU A 18 -14.25 14.84 -24.44
C GLU A 18 -15.32 15.11 -23.38
N GLN A 19 -16.59 15.21 -23.79
CA GLN A 19 -17.70 15.32 -22.84
C GLN A 19 -17.79 14.10 -21.91
N LEU A 20 -17.62 12.89 -22.45
CA LEU A 20 -17.59 11.65 -21.65
C LEU A 20 -16.39 11.60 -20.71
N ARG A 21 -15.21 12.06 -21.16
CA ARG A 21 -14.01 12.15 -20.34
C ARG A 21 -14.22 13.06 -19.12
N ILE A 22 -14.71 14.27 -19.36
CA ILE A 22 -15.01 15.26 -18.31
C ILE A 22 -16.06 14.72 -17.34
N TRP A 23 -17.11 14.06 -17.85
CA TRP A 23 -18.14 13.47 -16.98
C TRP A 23 -17.58 12.38 -16.07
N LYS A 24 -16.75 11.46 -16.61
CA LYS A 24 -16.08 10.42 -15.81
C LYS A 24 -15.13 11.01 -14.76
N GLU A 25 -14.42 12.07 -15.10
CA GLU A 25 -13.51 12.77 -14.19
C GLU A 25 -14.28 13.40 -13.03
N LYS A 26 -15.42 14.06 -13.31
CA LYS A 26 -16.31 14.62 -12.27
C LYS A 26 -16.94 13.55 -11.38
N GLU A 27 -17.34 12.41 -11.94
CA GLU A 27 -17.93 11.33 -11.16
C GLU A 27 -16.89 10.72 -10.21
N ARG A 28 -15.67 10.48 -10.71
CA ARG A 28 -14.54 10.03 -9.89
C ARG A 28 -14.22 11.03 -8.78
N GLU A 29 -14.16 12.33 -9.09
CA GLU A 29 -13.89 13.36 -8.08
C GLU A 29 -14.96 13.39 -6.98
N ARG A 30 -16.24 13.20 -7.35
CA ARG A 30 -17.35 13.06 -6.39
C ARG A 30 -17.17 11.84 -5.49
N GLU A 31 -16.93 10.66 -6.07
CA GLU A 31 -16.70 9.42 -5.33
C GLU A 31 -15.51 9.54 -4.37
N LEU A 32 -14.41 10.16 -4.80
CA LEU A 32 -13.25 10.41 -3.96
C LEU A 32 -13.57 11.38 -2.83
N THR A 33 -14.35 12.44 -3.09
CA THR A 33 -14.77 13.40 -2.06
C THR A 33 -15.68 12.74 -1.02
N GLU A 34 -16.58 11.83 -1.44
CA GLU A 34 -17.41 11.07 -0.50
C GLU A 34 -16.55 10.10 0.33
N ASN A 35 -15.62 9.39 -0.31
CA ASN A 35 -14.71 8.48 0.36
C ASN A 35 -13.75 9.19 1.33
N SER A 36 -13.31 10.41 1.02
CA SER A 36 -12.42 11.20 1.89
C SER A 36 -13.06 11.55 3.24
N LEU A 37 -14.39 11.50 3.32
CA LEU A 37 -15.19 11.71 4.52
C LEU A 37 -15.56 10.41 5.25
N SER A 38 -15.12 9.25 4.77
CA SER A 38 -15.39 7.95 5.40
C SER A 38 -14.79 7.85 6.80
N GLU A 39 -15.49 7.16 7.71
CA GLU A 39 -14.96 6.79 9.04
C GLU A 39 -13.84 5.74 8.95
N ASN A 40 -13.76 4.99 7.84
CA ASN A 40 -12.67 4.06 7.61
C ASN A 40 -11.38 4.82 7.27
N LEU A 41 -10.38 4.76 8.15
CA LEU A 41 -9.13 5.50 8.00
C LEU A 41 -8.43 5.20 6.66
N ARG A 42 -8.38 3.94 6.23
CA ARG A 42 -7.74 3.55 4.96
C ARG A 42 -8.49 4.13 3.77
N THR A 43 -9.82 3.96 3.72
CA THR A 43 -10.67 4.52 2.66
C THR A 43 -10.54 6.04 2.56
N SER A 44 -10.68 6.75 3.68
CA SER A 44 -10.56 8.20 3.74
C SER A 44 -9.18 8.68 3.30
N THR A 45 -8.12 8.04 3.80
CA THR A 45 -6.75 8.47 3.52
C THR A 45 -6.35 8.19 2.08
N LEU A 46 -6.70 7.03 1.53
CA LEU A 46 -6.44 6.74 0.12
C LEU A 46 -7.16 7.74 -0.79
N ALA A 47 -8.42 8.08 -0.50
CA ALA A 47 -9.14 9.08 -1.26
C ALA A 47 -8.47 10.48 -1.20
N LYS A 48 -8.03 10.91 -0.01
CA LYS A 48 -7.26 12.16 0.18
C LYS A 48 -5.97 12.19 -0.61
N ILE A 49 -5.21 11.09 -0.62
CA ILE A 49 -3.99 10.96 -1.42
C ILE A 49 -4.30 11.20 -2.91
N GLN A 50 -5.38 10.60 -3.44
CA GLN A 50 -5.77 10.77 -4.85
C GLN A 50 -6.23 12.19 -5.17
N LEU A 51 -6.90 12.86 -4.23
CA LEU A 51 -7.33 14.25 -4.36
C LEU A 51 -6.18 15.25 -4.12
N ASN A 52 -4.97 14.75 -3.81
CA ASN A 52 -3.83 15.57 -3.40
C ASN A 52 -4.15 16.47 -2.19
N GLU A 53 -4.97 15.95 -1.27
CA GLU A 53 -5.30 16.58 0.00
C GLU A 53 -4.30 16.18 1.10
N PRO A 54 -4.07 17.06 2.08
CA PRO A 54 -3.26 16.71 3.24
C PRO A 54 -3.85 15.53 4.01
N ILE A 55 -3.01 14.53 4.30
CA ILE A 55 -3.32 13.48 5.26
C ILE A 55 -2.77 13.87 6.65
N PHE A 56 -2.78 12.94 7.61
CA PHE A 56 -2.21 13.17 8.94
C PHE A 56 -0.68 13.36 8.90
N HIS A 57 -0.07 13.90 9.95
CA HIS A 57 1.38 13.91 10.16
C HIS A 57 1.78 12.77 11.11
N ILE A 58 2.96 12.20 10.91
CA ILE A 58 3.58 11.24 11.83
C ILE A 58 4.88 11.84 12.29
N SER A 59 4.94 12.22 13.57
CA SER A 59 6.15 12.80 14.14
C SER A 59 7.14 11.72 14.60
N LYS A 60 8.40 12.11 14.74
CA LYS A 60 9.43 11.27 15.35
C LYS A 60 9.04 10.83 16.76
N ASP A 61 8.41 11.72 17.52
CA ASP A 61 7.97 11.45 18.88
C ASP A 61 6.84 10.41 18.92
N ASP A 62 5.90 10.44 17.96
CA ASP A 62 4.86 9.40 17.85
C ASP A 62 5.48 8.02 17.69
N ILE A 63 6.51 7.92 16.85
CA ILE A 63 7.22 6.66 16.58
C ILE A 63 8.04 6.21 17.79
N LEU A 64 8.79 7.11 18.42
CA LEU A 64 9.65 6.76 19.56
C LEU A 64 8.83 6.28 20.77
N ASN A 65 7.66 6.88 20.99
CA ASN A 65 6.77 6.55 22.11
C ASN A 65 5.85 5.35 21.85
N ALA A 66 5.77 4.85 20.62
CA ALA A 66 4.93 3.69 20.30
C ALA A 66 5.40 2.40 20.95
N ASN A 67 4.46 1.57 21.36
CA ASN A 67 4.67 0.20 21.83
C ASN A 67 3.74 -0.76 21.09
N ALA A 68 4.01 -2.06 21.11
CA ALA A 68 3.27 -3.00 20.26
C ALA A 68 1.80 -3.17 20.66
N THR A 69 1.46 -2.97 21.93
CA THR A 69 0.07 -3.03 22.39
C THR A 69 -0.78 -1.84 21.95
N ASN A 70 -0.18 -0.78 21.42
CA ASN A 70 -0.88 0.39 20.88
C ASN A 70 -0.44 0.80 19.47
N SER A 71 0.35 -0.04 18.78
CA SER A 71 1.01 0.33 17.53
C SER A 71 0.17 0.17 16.29
N PHE A 72 -0.94 -0.57 16.34
CA PHE A 72 -1.76 -0.84 15.16
C PHE A 72 -2.10 0.45 14.40
N GLU A 73 -2.62 1.47 15.10
CA GLU A 73 -2.97 2.74 14.48
C GLU A 73 -1.73 3.48 13.93
N LEU A 74 -0.60 3.45 14.63
CA LEU A 74 0.64 4.08 14.14
C LEU A 74 1.16 3.36 12.90
N LEU A 75 1.23 2.03 12.91
CA LEU A 75 1.71 1.23 11.79
C LEU A 75 0.81 1.42 10.57
N GLN A 76 -0.51 1.47 10.76
CA GLN A 76 -1.46 1.81 9.71
C GLN A 76 -1.22 3.22 9.14
N LYS A 77 -0.95 4.21 10.01
CA LYS A 77 -0.59 5.56 9.56
C LYS A 77 0.73 5.56 8.76
N ILE A 78 1.76 4.84 9.23
CA ILE A 78 3.06 4.74 8.55
C ILE A 78 2.89 4.10 7.17
N ASP A 79 2.13 3.02 7.06
CA ASP A 79 1.79 2.36 5.79
C ASP A 79 1.16 3.36 4.79
N LEU A 80 0.12 4.07 5.23
CA LEU A 80 -0.56 5.09 4.43
C LEU A 80 0.35 6.25 4.02
N LYS A 81 1.31 6.64 4.88
CA LYS A 81 2.32 7.64 4.54
C LYS A 81 3.33 7.15 3.50
N ILE A 82 3.71 5.87 3.56
CA ILE A 82 4.55 5.25 2.52
C ILE A 82 3.82 5.28 1.17
N ILE A 83 2.52 4.99 1.17
CA ILE A 83 1.67 5.06 -0.03
C ILE A 83 1.59 6.50 -0.57
N GLU A 84 1.41 7.51 0.30
CA GLU A 84 1.42 8.93 -0.10
C GLU A 84 2.73 9.31 -0.81
N LEU A 85 3.89 8.88 -0.28
CA LEU A 85 5.19 9.15 -0.89
C LEU A 85 5.34 8.48 -2.25
N ALA A 86 4.90 7.23 -2.38
CA ALA A 86 4.91 6.54 -3.65
C ALA A 86 4.03 7.27 -4.68
N PHE A 87 2.83 7.70 -4.26
CA PHE A 87 1.90 8.43 -5.11
C PHE A 87 2.48 9.77 -5.63
N LYS A 88 3.19 10.52 -4.78
CA LYS A 88 3.87 11.77 -5.19
C LYS A 88 4.90 11.57 -6.30
N VAL A 89 5.54 10.40 -6.35
CA VAL A 89 6.52 10.07 -7.39
C VAL A 89 5.83 9.69 -8.72
N LYS A 90 4.65 9.05 -8.68
CA LYS A 90 3.92 8.62 -9.88
C LYS A 90 2.39 8.71 -9.72
N PRO A 91 1.78 9.89 -9.89
CA PRO A 91 0.35 10.11 -9.62
C PRO A 91 -0.62 9.47 -10.63
N ALA A 92 -0.12 8.87 -11.73
CA ALA A 92 -0.92 8.55 -12.91
C ALA A 92 -1.56 7.14 -12.94
N LYS A 93 -1.22 6.22 -12.04
CA LYS A 93 -1.84 4.87 -11.99
C LYS A 93 -2.02 4.45 -10.54
N LEU A 94 -3.24 4.09 -10.19
CA LEU A 94 -3.74 3.95 -8.82
C LEU A 94 -4.21 2.54 -8.50
N ASP A 95 -3.56 1.56 -9.11
CA ASP A 95 -3.55 0.20 -8.62
C ASP A 95 -2.13 -0.04 -8.11
N ILE A 96 -1.84 0.42 -6.88
CA ILE A 96 -0.61 0.03 -6.18
C ILE A 96 -0.81 -1.42 -5.75
N ASN A 97 -0.67 -2.32 -6.70
CA ASN A 97 -0.80 -3.76 -6.51
C ASN A 97 0.61 -4.37 -6.47
N GLY A 98 1.10 -4.57 -5.26
CA GLY A 98 2.28 -5.37 -4.99
C GLY A 98 3.63 -4.77 -5.41
N VAL A 99 4.63 -5.65 -5.45
CA VAL A 99 6.07 -5.31 -5.41
C VAL A 99 6.62 -4.72 -6.70
N ASN A 100 5.86 -4.85 -7.78
CA ASN A 100 6.25 -4.38 -9.09
C ASN A 100 5.70 -2.98 -9.42
N ASP A 101 5.03 -2.32 -8.48
CA ASP A 101 4.67 -0.92 -8.68
C ASP A 101 5.94 -0.05 -8.75
N GLU A 102 6.09 0.65 -9.88
CA GLU A 102 7.24 1.51 -10.15
C GLU A 102 7.38 2.62 -9.11
N ALA A 103 6.28 3.09 -8.51
CA ALA A 103 6.28 4.06 -7.43
C ALA A 103 6.96 3.49 -6.18
N ILE A 104 6.59 2.27 -5.79
CA ILE A 104 7.14 1.58 -4.61
C ILE A 104 8.63 1.28 -4.81
N ARG A 105 9.07 1.00 -6.04
CA ARG A 105 10.51 0.78 -6.34
C ARG A 105 11.39 1.99 -6.05
N THR A 106 10.86 3.21 -6.04
CA THR A 106 11.64 4.42 -5.73
C THR A 106 11.86 4.65 -4.24
N LEU A 107 11.11 3.95 -3.38
CA LEU A 107 11.23 4.06 -1.94
C LEU A 107 12.56 3.47 -1.43
N SER A 108 13.01 3.97 -0.27
CA SER A 108 14.17 3.42 0.42
C SER A 108 13.88 2.00 0.92
N PHE A 109 14.94 1.23 1.18
CA PHE A 109 14.82 -0.15 1.63
C PHE A 109 13.98 -0.30 2.92
N PRO A 110 14.16 0.51 3.99
CA PRO A 110 13.32 0.42 5.18
C PRO A 110 11.83 0.70 4.95
N LEU A 111 11.50 1.67 4.09
CA LEU A 111 10.10 1.96 3.74
C LEU A 111 9.46 0.77 3.02
N LYS A 112 10.18 0.18 2.06
CA LYS A 112 9.75 -1.05 1.39
C LYS A 112 9.57 -2.21 2.37
N ALA A 113 10.50 -2.37 3.31
CA ALA A 113 10.45 -3.43 4.31
C ALA A 113 9.17 -3.34 5.14
N VAL A 114 8.80 -2.14 5.62
CA VAL A 114 7.56 -1.95 6.38
C VAL A 114 6.33 -2.20 5.50
N TYR A 115 6.28 -1.63 4.30
CA TYR A 115 5.15 -1.77 3.39
C TYR A 115 4.89 -3.24 3.02
N PHE A 116 5.90 -3.94 2.49
CA PHE A 116 5.71 -5.31 2.01
C PHE A 116 5.45 -6.32 3.12
N THR A 117 6.08 -6.15 4.29
CA THR A 117 5.79 -7.05 5.43
C THR A 117 4.38 -6.81 5.95
N ASN A 118 3.93 -5.56 6.08
CA ASN A 118 2.57 -5.24 6.50
C ASN A 118 1.51 -5.79 5.53
N GLU A 119 1.68 -5.60 4.22
CA GLU A 119 0.76 -6.13 3.20
C GLU A 119 0.74 -7.67 3.21
N PHE A 120 1.90 -8.32 3.25
CA PHE A 120 1.97 -9.78 3.28
C PHE A 120 1.30 -10.37 4.52
N GLU A 121 1.59 -9.82 5.70
CA GLU A 121 0.97 -10.27 6.95
C GLU A 121 -0.53 -10.02 6.96
N GLY A 122 -0.99 -8.89 6.44
CA GLY A 122 -2.41 -8.59 6.28
C GLY A 122 -3.14 -9.60 5.40
N LEU A 123 -2.55 -10.00 4.27
CA LEU A 123 -3.11 -11.03 3.39
C LEU A 123 -3.23 -12.38 4.10
N LEU A 124 -2.17 -12.79 4.82
CA LEU A 124 -2.20 -14.04 5.57
C LEU A 124 -3.26 -14.03 6.69
N SER A 125 -3.41 -12.90 7.39
CA SER A 125 -4.42 -12.73 8.45
C SER A 125 -5.86 -12.76 7.91
N LEU A 126 -6.08 -12.44 6.64
CA LEU A 126 -7.38 -12.59 5.98
C LEU A 126 -7.70 -14.03 5.56
N GLY A 127 -6.78 -14.97 5.79
CA GLY A 127 -6.92 -16.36 5.40
C GLY A 127 -6.53 -16.63 3.94
N ASP A 128 -5.93 -15.66 3.25
CA ASP A 128 -5.56 -15.73 1.83
C ASP A 128 -4.18 -16.38 1.59
N ALA A 129 -3.73 -17.24 2.52
CA ALA A 129 -2.46 -17.94 2.40
C ALA A 129 -2.41 -18.86 1.17
N ASP A 130 -3.54 -19.49 0.81
CA ASP A 130 -3.63 -20.31 -0.40
C ASP A 130 -3.38 -19.46 -1.66
N LYS A 131 -3.96 -18.27 -1.75
CA LYS A 131 -3.78 -17.35 -2.88
C LYS A 131 -2.34 -16.84 -3.02
N GLU A 132 -1.61 -16.73 -1.92
CA GLU A 132 -0.23 -16.26 -1.95
C GLU A 132 0.78 -17.36 -2.34
N PHE A 133 0.48 -18.62 -2.03
CA PHE A 133 1.42 -19.74 -2.21
C PHE A 133 1.01 -20.76 -3.29
N TYR A 134 -0.24 -20.74 -3.76
CA TYR A 134 -0.71 -21.57 -4.85
C TYR A 134 -0.52 -20.87 -6.19
N TYR A 135 0.05 -21.58 -7.16
CA TYR A 135 0.32 -21.06 -8.51
C TYR A 135 -0.22 -22.03 -9.55
N GLU A 136 -0.82 -21.48 -10.60
CA GLU A 136 -1.34 -22.28 -11.71
C GLU A 136 -0.23 -22.66 -12.71
N ASP A 137 0.82 -21.84 -12.82
CA ASP A 137 1.94 -22.07 -13.73
C ASP A 137 3.34 -21.72 -13.18
N ASN A 138 4.37 -22.09 -13.94
CA ASN A 138 5.78 -21.90 -13.55
C ASN A 138 6.26 -20.44 -13.66
N LEU A 139 5.64 -19.63 -14.51
CA LEU A 139 6.01 -18.23 -14.68
C LEU A 139 5.54 -17.42 -13.47
N GLU A 140 4.28 -17.61 -13.07
CA GLU A 140 3.69 -17.06 -11.86
C GLU A 140 4.52 -17.46 -10.64
N LYS A 141 4.83 -18.76 -10.52
CA LYS A 141 5.71 -19.26 -9.46
C LYS A 141 7.06 -18.55 -9.43
N SER A 142 7.73 -18.37 -10.57
CA SER A 142 9.03 -17.71 -10.64
C SER A 142 8.98 -16.23 -10.24
N GLN A 143 7.89 -15.54 -10.60
CA GLN A 143 7.66 -14.15 -10.20
C GLN A 143 7.42 -14.05 -8.68
N ARG A 144 6.67 -14.99 -8.12
CA ARG A 144 6.38 -15.05 -6.68
C ARG A 144 7.58 -15.49 -5.85
N ASP A 145 8.44 -16.37 -6.38
CA ASP A 145 9.71 -16.72 -5.72
C ASP A 145 10.63 -15.50 -5.58
N ASN A 146 10.69 -14.62 -6.59
CA ASN A 146 11.44 -13.37 -6.48
C ASN A 146 10.85 -12.44 -5.40
N TYR A 147 9.53 -12.31 -5.36
CA TYR A 147 8.83 -11.57 -4.31
C TYR A 147 9.16 -12.11 -2.91
N PHE A 148 9.08 -13.43 -2.72
CA PHE A 148 9.41 -14.02 -1.42
C PHE A 148 10.88 -13.86 -1.04
N ASN A 149 11.80 -13.88 -1.99
CA ASN A 149 13.21 -13.61 -1.70
C ASN A 149 13.40 -12.17 -1.18
N GLU A 150 12.70 -11.20 -1.74
CA GLU A 150 12.69 -9.83 -1.22
C GLU A 150 12.05 -9.74 0.17
N LEU A 151 10.90 -10.38 0.38
CA LEU A 151 10.25 -10.46 1.70
C LEU A 151 11.18 -11.08 2.75
N ILE A 152 11.87 -12.16 2.42
CA ILE A 152 12.84 -12.80 3.31
C ILE A 152 13.95 -11.81 3.68
N ASN A 153 14.48 -11.04 2.72
CA ASN A 153 15.50 -10.02 3.02
C ASN A 153 14.96 -8.96 4.00
N TYR A 154 13.71 -8.51 3.84
CA TYR A 154 13.09 -7.57 4.78
C TYR A 154 12.95 -8.18 6.18
N TYR A 155 12.48 -9.43 6.29
CA TYR A 155 12.37 -10.12 7.58
C TYR A 155 13.72 -10.43 8.22
N VAL A 156 14.79 -10.66 7.44
CA VAL A 156 16.16 -10.80 7.95
C VAL A 156 16.60 -9.51 8.64
N GLU A 157 16.39 -8.36 8.00
CA GLU A 157 16.73 -7.04 8.55
C GLU A 157 15.90 -6.70 9.80
N MET A 158 14.62 -7.12 9.84
CA MET A 158 13.77 -7.03 11.03
C MET A 158 14.07 -8.10 12.09
N LYS A 159 15.00 -9.03 11.83
CA LYS A 159 15.35 -10.17 12.70
C LYS A 159 14.15 -11.10 13.01
N ASN A 160 13.21 -11.21 12.08
CA ASN A 160 12.00 -12.02 12.22
C ASN A 160 12.15 -13.42 11.61
N GLN A 161 12.86 -14.30 12.31
CA GLN A 161 13.11 -15.68 11.85
C GLN A 161 11.84 -16.53 11.73
N LYS A 162 10.80 -16.20 12.51
CA LYS A 162 9.52 -16.93 12.47
C LYS A 162 8.78 -16.69 11.16
N MET A 163 8.73 -15.44 10.68
CA MET A 163 8.13 -15.11 9.39
C MET A 163 8.89 -15.70 8.21
N ILE A 164 10.22 -15.76 8.28
CA ILE A 164 11.04 -16.45 7.26
C ILE A 164 10.67 -17.94 7.20
N SER A 165 10.56 -18.58 8.37
CA SER A 165 10.17 -20.01 8.46
C SER A 165 8.76 -20.24 7.90
N LEU A 166 7.83 -19.33 8.21
CA LEU A 166 6.45 -19.38 7.73
C LEU A 166 6.36 -19.28 6.20
N ILE A 167 7.15 -18.40 5.56
CA ILE A 167 7.25 -18.32 4.10
C ILE A 167 7.76 -19.66 3.52
N GLU A 168 8.80 -20.22 4.11
CA GLU A 168 9.38 -21.49 3.66
C GLU A 168 8.44 -22.69 3.86
N ASP A 169 7.58 -22.65 4.87
CA ASP A 169 6.52 -23.63 5.07
C ASP A 169 5.38 -23.44 4.05
N GLY A 170 5.00 -22.19 3.75
CA GLY A 170 4.03 -21.85 2.70
C GLY A 170 4.45 -22.33 1.32
N LYS A 171 5.71 -22.13 0.93
CA LYS A 171 6.27 -22.66 -0.34
C LYS A 171 6.20 -24.19 -0.45
N LYS A 172 6.11 -24.91 0.68
CA LYS A 172 6.04 -26.38 0.74
C LYS A 172 4.62 -26.90 0.92
N ALA A 173 3.66 -26.03 1.26
CA ALA A 173 2.27 -26.40 1.47
C ALA A 173 1.64 -26.95 0.18
N LYS A 174 0.80 -27.98 0.31
CA LYS A 174 0.17 -28.66 -0.84
C LYS A 174 -1.32 -28.90 -0.68
N ARG A 175 -1.87 -28.64 0.50
CA ARG A 175 -3.26 -28.96 0.85
C ARG A 175 -3.85 -27.81 1.64
N GLN A 176 -5.17 -27.63 1.56
CA GLN A 176 -5.88 -26.56 2.28
C GLN A 176 -5.50 -26.49 3.76
N LYS A 177 -5.52 -27.64 4.45
CA LYS A 177 -5.14 -27.75 5.86
C LYS A 177 -3.73 -27.25 6.22
N ASP A 178 -2.82 -27.15 5.24
CA ASP A 178 -1.46 -26.66 5.45
C ASP A 178 -1.47 -25.12 5.37
N PHE A 179 -2.30 -24.54 4.50
CA PHE A 179 -2.56 -23.10 4.44
C PHE A 179 -3.34 -22.60 5.66
N ASP A 180 -4.34 -23.35 6.12
CA ASP A 180 -5.10 -22.98 7.34
C ASP A 180 -4.17 -22.87 8.56
N LYS A 181 -3.17 -23.76 8.67
CA LYS A 181 -2.15 -23.69 9.73
C LYS A 181 -1.27 -22.44 9.65
N ILE A 182 -0.99 -21.96 8.43
CA ILE A 182 -0.21 -20.74 8.24
C ILE A 182 -1.00 -19.55 8.78
N SER A 183 -2.30 -19.48 8.45
CA SER A 183 -3.23 -18.48 8.99
C SER A 183 -3.32 -18.57 10.52
N ASP A 184 -3.44 -19.76 11.10
CA ASP A 184 -3.45 -19.95 12.57
C ASP A 184 -2.14 -19.53 13.27
N ILE A 185 -1.02 -19.57 12.55
CA ILE A 185 0.27 -19.14 13.08
C ILE A 185 0.38 -17.63 13.01
N ILE A 186 -0.07 -16.98 11.92
CA ILE A 186 0.09 -15.53 11.75
C ILE A 186 -0.63 -14.74 12.84
N GLU A 187 -1.84 -15.16 13.22
CA GLU A 187 -2.63 -14.53 14.30
C GLU A 187 -1.87 -14.56 15.63
N LYS A 188 -1.15 -15.65 15.92
CA LYS A 188 -0.35 -15.79 17.15
C LYS A 188 0.95 -14.99 17.13
N LEU A 189 1.38 -14.56 15.94
CA LEU A 189 2.61 -13.79 15.75
C LEU A 189 2.36 -12.29 15.65
N GLU A 190 1.11 -11.83 15.49
CA GLU A 190 0.74 -10.43 15.24
C GLU A 190 1.46 -9.46 16.18
N ILE A 191 1.31 -9.62 17.49
CA ILE A 191 1.95 -8.74 18.48
C ILE A 191 3.48 -8.76 18.35
N GLN A 192 4.08 -9.94 18.15
CA GLN A 192 5.53 -10.07 18.00
C GLN A 192 6.02 -9.40 16.71
N ASN A 193 5.27 -9.54 15.61
CA ASN A 193 5.61 -8.92 14.34
C ASN A 193 5.55 -7.39 14.45
N ASP A 194 4.51 -6.87 15.11
CA ASP A 194 4.38 -5.45 15.42
C ASP A 194 5.54 -4.93 16.28
N GLU A 195 5.93 -5.66 17.34
CA GLU A 195 7.11 -5.31 18.15
C GLU A 195 8.38 -5.21 17.30
N LEU A 196 8.64 -6.22 16.46
CA LEU A 196 9.83 -6.25 15.61
C LEU A 196 9.80 -5.13 14.57
N ARG A 197 8.64 -4.85 13.98
CA ARG A 197 8.47 -3.78 12.98
C ARG A 197 8.67 -2.41 13.60
N ILE A 198 8.10 -2.12 14.77
CA ILE A 198 8.33 -0.87 15.50
C ILE A 198 9.80 -0.70 15.84
N ASN A 199 10.45 -1.75 16.36
CA ASN A 199 11.87 -1.69 16.69
C ASN A 199 12.72 -1.40 15.45
N TYR A 200 12.38 -2.02 14.31
CA TYR A 200 13.03 -1.75 13.04
C TYR A 200 12.84 -0.30 12.58
N ILE A 201 11.61 0.23 12.68
CA ILE A 201 11.31 1.63 12.34
C ILE A 201 12.11 2.58 13.25
N LYS A 202 12.16 2.32 14.56
CA LYS A 202 12.93 3.13 15.51
C LYS A 202 14.44 3.14 15.21
N GLN A 203 14.99 2.02 14.76
CA GLN A 203 16.40 1.92 14.34
C GLN A 203 16.68 2.70 13.05
N ASN A 204 15.67 2.88 12.20
CA ASN A 204 15.77 3.55 10.90
C ASN A 204 15.04 4.90 10.88
N ILE A 205 14.84 5.52 12.03
CA ILE A 205 13.90 6.64 12.25
C ILE A 205 14.07 7.81 11.27
N GLU A 206 15.31 8.11 10.88
CA GLU A 206 15.63 9.21 9.94
C GLU A 206 15.05 8.96 8.53
N GLN A 207 14.80 7.70 8.17
CA GLN A 207 14.16 7.34 6.90
C GLN A 207 12.63 7.32 7.00
N PHE A 208 12.08 7.40 8.21
CA PHE A 208 10.65 7.44 8.51
C PHE A 208 10.19 8.84 8.96
N GLU A 209 11.03 9.86 8.81
CA GLU A 209 10.61 11.26 8.89
C GLU A 209 9.86 11.64 7.59
N LEU A 210 8.64 11.12 7.45
CA LEU A 210 7.79 11.28 6.27
C LEU A 210 7.12 12.67 6.32
N LYS A 211 7.88 13.71 5.91
CA LYS A 211 7.44 15.11 5.83
C LYS A 211 6.30 15.33 4.85
#